data_AF-A0ABD3NBI7-F1
#
_entry.id   AF-A0ABD3NBI7-F1
#
_cell.length_a   1.000
_cell.length_b   1.000
_cell.length_c   1.000
_cell.angle_alpha   90.00
_cell.angle_beta   90.00
_cell.angle_gamma   90.00
#
_symmetry.space_group_name_H-M   'P 1'
#
loop_
_entity.id
_entity.type
_entity.pdbx_description
1 polymer ?
#
loop_
_entity_poly.entity_id
_entity_poly.type
_entity_poly.pdbx_seq_one_letter_code
_entity_poly.pdbx_strand_id
1 'polypeptide(L)'
;MCTRGEWGNVFAAAESTVPVTIEASLMRSSPPASPISDPVDACSSIDQSNYYTCIDTKEIPSASPSAVPSGMLYCPGHEFINDDYIIYKNMGGCYYDNTNVRGNFVAPHDLQPGQLSPLIWRGTGKIVSSYLFQVGLPSQLTESLLEYATQLGIVDIFRELTSTSPISPQGGKFFTSSTYSKSAVVDNHNSNINNNEQLLWYAQRPHSKWDSDMHWIAPANEITHESFLKVLVDGQFGTVLNAIGESLYLNSLAAYNLSFMALSHCEGEFSHRDITDSDGVAYNVIMPLLLEDEYDTPELIVRDDANPVPEYCKRGGYEYQLGVGVMLGDDVMHSTHECDYRNMTNAKHGGWVEESNDEVDGDHDEEMSSSSGGGGRRRQIGMRLAASVFIGETNEENANVIAEQSPFQLFPLRNGTWLLAQAGRHWQAPVVGKDGVEHNSRHALARDEGRKSFYPGDEWNDCKQRAIEGLCETDVWETRRKCPLSCKIYVEDGNNE
;
A
#
# COMPACT_ATOMS: atom_id res chain seq x y z
N MET A 1 31.18 -6.35 3.19
CA MET A 1 31.49 -4.91 3.22
C MET A 1 31.52 -4.40 1.80
N CYS A 2 30.40 -3.83 1.32
CA CYS A 2 30.37 -3.12 0.04
C CYS A 2 30.67 -1.64 0.31
N THR A 3 31.57 -1.09 -0.49
CA THR A 3 32.16 0.25 -0.40
C THR A 3 31.19 1.35 -0.82
N ARG A 4 31.12 2.41 -0.01
CA ARG A 4 30.50 3.71 -0.32
C ARG A 4 31.26 4.41 -1.46
N GLY A 5 30.53 4.91 -2.45
CA GLY A 5 31.04 5.96 -3.34
C GLY A 5 30.80 7.33 -2.71
N GLU A 6 31.88 8.04 -2.42
CA GLU A 6 31.88 9.40 -1.88
C GLU A 6 31.48 10.42 -2.95
N TRP A 7 30.55 11.32 -2.62
CA TRP A 7 30.52 12.68 -3.14
C TRP A 7 30.76 13.62 -1.96
N GLY A 8 31.83 14.42 -2.07
CA GLY A 8 32.47 15.09 -0.96
C GLY A 8 31.69 16.28 -0.39
N ASN A 9 31.79 16.43 0.93
CA ASN A 9 31.63 17.71 1.62
C ASN A 9 32.92 18.00 2.39
N VAL A 10 33.52 19.14 2.06
CA VAL A 10 34.66 19.73 2.75
C VAL A 10 34.12 20.49 3.97
N PHE A 11 34.52 20.10 5.18
CA PHE A 11 35.16 20.96 6.20
C PHE A 11 35.43 20.15 7.48
N ALA A 12 36.45 20.60 8.20
CA ALA A 12 37.36 19.79 9.01
C ALA A 12 36.99 19.59 10.48
N ALA A 13 37.33 18.39 10.96
CA ALA A 13 38.06 18.02 12.19
C ALA A 13 37.65 18.57 13.57
N ALA A 14 37.38 17.64 14.50
CA ALA A 14 38.16 17.53 15.75
C ALA A 14 38.07 16.09 16.30
N GLU A 15 39.22 15.58 16.74
CA GLU A 15 39.52 14.22 17.18
C GLU A 15 39.04 13.92 18.61
N SER A 16 38.76 12.65 18.94
CA SER A 16 39.18 12.03 20.22
C SER A 16 39.01 10.50 20.25
N THR A 17 40.17 9.86 20.35
CA THR A 17 40.65 8.53 20.77
C THR A 17 39.85 7.58 21.70
N VAL A 18 39.88 6.29 21.29
CA VAL A 18 40.20 5.02 22.03
C VAL A 18 39.06 4.09 22.54
N PRO A 19 39.22 2.73 22.44
CA PRO A 19 38.14 1.74 22.36
C PRO A 19 38.00 0.83 23.60
N VAL A 20 36.88 0.11 23.71
CA VAL A 20 36.73 -1.04 24.62
C VAL A 20 36.05 -2.22 23.91
N THR A 21 36.78 -3.32 23.84
CA THR A 21 36.38 -4.69 23.51
C THR A 21 35.69 -5.38 24.68
N ILE A 22 34.59 -6.12 24.45
CA ILE A 22 34.17 -7.24 25.32
C ILE A 22 33.67 -8.41 24.47
N GLU A 23 34.16 -9.59 24.84
CA GLU A 23 34.04 -10.91 24.21
C GLU A 23 32.67 -11.58 24.39
N ALA A 24 32.39 -12.49 23.45
CA ALA A 24 31.35 -13.52 23.54
C ALA A 24 31.77 -14.66 24.49
N SER A 25 30.84 -15.16 25.30
CA SER A 25 31.03 -16.40 26.06
C SER A 25 29.82 -17.32 25.94
N LEU A 26 30.08 -18.49 25.35
CA LEU A 26 29.29 -19.71 25.38
C LEU A 26 29.00 -20.16 26.82
N MET A 27 27.85 -20.80 27.07
CA MET A 27 27.76 -22.05 27.83
C MET A 27 26.41 -22.74 27.63
N ARG A 28 26.48 -23.93 27.00
CA ARG A 28 25.47 -24.99 27.04
C ARG A 28 25.51 -25.69 28.40
N SER A 29 24.35 -26.12 28.90
CA SER A 29 24.27 -27.27 29.82
C SER A 29 22.94 -28.02 29.63
N SER A 30 23.03 -29.32 29.31
CA SER A 30 22.01 -30.36 29.58
C SER A 30 22.11 -30.78 31.08
N PRO A 31 21.31 -31.70 31.70
CA PRO A 31 20.40 -32.78 31.22
C PRO A 31 19.10 -32.89 32.12
N PRO A 32 18.35 -34.01 32.39
CA PRO A 32 18.47 -35.43 32.01
C PRO A 32 17.16 -36.19 31.62
N ALA A 33 17.37 -37.51 31.41
CA ALA A 33 16.54 -38.60 30.89
C ALA A 33 15.14 -38.86 31.50
N SER A 34 14.31 -39.49 30.66
CA SER A 34 12.94 -40.03 30.85
C SER A 34 12.82 -41.16 31.91
N PRO A 35 11.59 -41.63 32.23
CA PRO A 35 11.10 -42.83 31.53
C PRO A 35 9.56 -42.98 31.29
N ILE A 36 9.23 -43.62 30.15
CA ILE A 36 8.23 -44.69 29.90
C ILE A 36 6.72 -44.36 30.03
N SER A 37 5.99 -44.41 28.91
CA SER A 37 5.11 -45.54 28.49
C SER A 37 4.35 -45.23 27.20
N ASP A 38 4.49 -46.11 26.19
CA ASP A 38 3.52 -46.26 25.10
C ASP A 38 2.52 -47.38 25.46
N PRO A 39 1.38 -47.44 24.76
CA PRO A 39 1.17 -48.66 24.01
C PRO A 39 0.75 -48.43 22.55
N VAL A 40 1.59 -48.98 21.68
CA VAL A 40 1.27 -49.90 20.58
C VAL A 40 0.25 -49.42 19.55
N ASP A 41 0.74 -49.06 18.37
CA ASP A 41 0.19 -49.60 17.12
C ASP A 41 1.30 -50.10 16.21
N ALA A 42 1.11 -51.33 15.74
CA ALA A 42 2.07 -52.11 15.01
C ALA A 42 2.05 -51.74 13.51
N CYS A 43 3.18 -51.27 12.98
CA CYS A 43 3.45 -51.28 11.55
C CYS A 43 4.62 -52.24 11.28
N SER A 44 4.27 -53.50 11.00
CA SER A 44 5.19 -54.46 10.39
C SER A 44 5.01 -54.46 8.88
N SER A 45 5.81 -53.69 8.16
CA SER A 45 6.41 -54.08 6.86
C SER A 45 7.07 -52.87 6.21
N ILE A 46 8.37 -53.02 5.97
CA ILE A 46 9.15 -52.18 5.07
C ILE A 46 8.66 -52.46 3.65
N ASP A 47 8.18 -51.43 2.94
CA ASP A 47 8.41 -51.34 1.51
C ASP A 47 8.61 -49.89 1.08
N GLN A 48 9.69 -49.65 0.34
CA GLN A 48 10.13 -48.33 -0.11
C GLN A 48 9.40 -47.98 -1.41
N SER A 49 8.39 -47.12 -1.36
CA SER A 49 8.07 -46.19 -2.46
C SER A 49 6.85 -45.32 -2.12
N ASN A 50 7.01 -44.01 -2.36
CA ASN A 50 6.03 -43.08 -2.91
C ASN A 50 4.65 -42.90 -2.24
N TYR A 51 4.40 -41.63 -1.85
CA TYR A 51 3.13 -40.99 -1.53
C TYR A 51 2.36 -41.54 -0.32
N TYR A 52 2.34 -40.74 0.76
CA TYR A 52 1.28 -40.83 1.77
C TYR A 52 0.46 -39.53 1.77
N THR A 53 -0.70 -39.60 1.12
CA THR A 53 -1.88 -38.81 1.47
C THR A 53 -2.42 -39.32 2.81
N CYS A 54 -2.54 -38.45 3.81
CA CYS A 54 -3.33 -38.74 5.00
C CYS A 54 -4.17 -37.51 5.34
N ILE A 55 -5.47 -37.52 5.04
CA ILE A 55 -6.50 -36.98 5.94
C ILE A 55 -7.76 -37.85 5.79
N ASP A 56 -8.10 -38.52 6.89
CA ASP A 56 -9.44 -38.96 7.23
C ASP A 56 -9.96 -37.93 8.25
N THR A 57 -10.99 -37.16 7.91
CA THR A 57 -11.75 -36.38 8.89
C THR A 57 -13.25 -36.39 8.58
N LYS A 58 -13.96 -36.90 9.58
CA LYS A 58 -15.39 -36.80 9.81
C LYS A 58 -15.90 -35.36 9.72
N GLU A 59 -17.06 -35.24 9.07
CA GLU A 59 -18.14 -34.25 9.24
C GLU A 59 -17.77 -32.80 9.60
N ILE A 60 -17.81 -31.93 8.58
CA ILE A 60 -17.86 -30.46 8.69
C ILE A 60 -19.33 -30.02 8.55
N PRO A 61 -19.86 -29.07 9.35
CA PRO A 61 -21.21 -28.54 9.17
C PRO A 61 -21.30 -27.69 7.89
N SER A 62 -22.38 -27.91 7.14
CA SER A 62 -22.65 -27.30 5.83
C SER A 62 -22.62 -25.76 5.85
N ALA A 63 -21.67 -25.17 5.12
CA ALA A 63 -21.75 -23.80 4.60
C ALA A 63 -21.93 -23.86 3.07
N SER A 64 -22.59 -22.83 2.52
CA SER A 64 -22.96 -22.62 1.10
C SER A 64 -21.84 -22.97 0.09
N PRO A 65 -22.15 -23.25 -1.20
CA PRO A 65 -21.20 -23.80 -2.15
C PRO A 65 -20.18 -22.74 -2.60
N SER A 66 -19.16 -22.52 -1.77
CA SER A 66 -17.95 -21.82 -2.18
C SER A 66 -17.20 -22.70 -3.18
N ALA A 67 -16.59 -22.09 -4.20
CA ALA A 67 -15.96 -22.79 -5.30
C ALA A 67 -15.00 -23.90 -4.83
N VAL A 68 -14.98 -25.02 -5.57
CA VAL A 68 -14.09 -26.15 -5.27
C VAL A 68 -12.64 -25.67 -5.33
N PRO A 69 -11.81 -25.87 -4.29
CA PRO A 69 -10.41 -25.45 -4.30
C PRO A 69 -9.68 -26.06 -5.50
N SER A 70 -9.02 -25.22 -6.32
CA SER A 70 -8.46 -25.64 -7.61
C SER A 70 -6.95 -25.96 -7.60
N GLY A 71 -6.24 -25.63 -6.51
CA GLY A 71 -4.78 -25.71 -6.44
C GLY A 71 -4.22 -26.41 -5.20
N MET A 72 -2.89 -26.35 -5.04
CA MET A 72 -2.18 -26.94 -3.91
C MET A 72 -2.52 -26.22 -2.59
N LEU A 73 -2.50 -26.96 -1.49
CA LEU A 73 -2.65 -26.40 -0.13
C LEU A 73 -1.29 -25.88 0.35
N TYR A 74 -1.26 -24.62 0.79
CA TYR A 74 -0.09 -23.98 1.38
C TYR A 74 -0.37 -23.68 2.85
N CYS A 75 0.56 -24.05 3.73
CA CYS A 75 0.45 -23.86 5.17
C CYS A 75 1.67 -23.09 5.68
N PRO A 76 1.65 -21.75 5.68
CA PRO A 76 2.70 -20.97 6.33
C PRO A 76 2.84 -21.36 7.80
N GLY A 77 4.06 -21.44 8.32
CA GLY A 77 4.31 -21.73 9.74
C GLY A 77 4.31 -23.21 10.16
N HIS A 78 4.14 -24.16 9.23
CA HIS A 78 4.36 -25.59 9.49
C HIS A 78 5.77 -26.04 9.08
N GLU A 79 6.38 -26.96 9.85
CA GLU A 79 7.80 -27.41 9.89
C GLU A 79 8.49 -27.73 8.55
N PHE A 80 7.77 -27.79 7.43
CA PHE A 80 8.32 -28.09 6.12
C PHE A 80 8.84 -26.86 5.34
N ILE A 81 8.68 -25.65 5.89
CA ILE A 81 9.21 -24.40 5.31
C ILE A 81 10.18 -23.77 6.32
N ASN A 82 11.39 -24.34 6.41
CA ASN A 82 12.62 -23.83 7.06
C ASN A 82 12.52 -23.29 8.51
N ASP A 83 13.46 -23.73 9.36
CA ASP A 83 13.58 -23.38 10.78
C ASP A 83 13.76 -21.86 11.09
N ASP A 84 13.94 -21.01 10.08
CA ASP A 84 14.25 -19.56 10.22
C ASP A 84 13.01 -18.64 10.26
N TYR A 85 11.79 -19.21 10.27
CA TYR A 85 10.57 -18.45 9.95
C TYR A 85 9.59 -18.26 11.12
N ILE A 86 10.11 -17.87 12.29
CA ILE A 86 9.31 -17.57 13.51
C ILE A 86 8.22 -16.51 13.26
N ILE A 87 8.48 -15.55 12.36
CA ILE A 87 7.58 -14.43 12.04
C ILE A 87 6.25 -14.94 11.45
N TYR A 88 6.25 -16.09 10.77
CA TYR A 88 5.08 -16.59 10.03
C TYR A 88 4.17 -17.51 10.85
N LYS A 89 4.57 -17.84 12.09
CA LYS A 89 3.83 -18.77 12.95
C LYS A 89 2.39 -18.30 13.26
N ASN A 90 2.16 -17.00 13.22
CA ASN A 90 0.87 -16.40 13.54
C ASN A 90 0.05 -15.99 12.30
N MET A 91 0.55 -16.22 11.07
CA MET A 91 -0.08 -15.73 9.83
C MET A 91 -1.23 -16.62 9.33
N GLY A 92 -2.08 -17.10 10.25
CA GLY A 92 -3.28 -17.86 9.93
C GLY A 92 -3.04 -19.31 9.47
N GLY A 93 -4.14 -19.98 9.13
CA GLY A 93 -4.16 -21.39 8.70
C GLY A 93 -3.82 -21.59 7.23
N CYS A 94 -3.83 -22.84 6.80
CA CYS A 94 -3.55 -23.20 5.41
C CYS A 94 -4.58 -22.62 4.43
N TYR A 95 -4.15 -22.32 3.20
CA TYR A 95 -5.00 -21.86 2.12
C TYR A 95 -4.69 -22.58 0.81
N TYR A 96 -5.70 -22.69 -0.05
CA TYR A 96 -5.55 -23.25 -1.38
C TYR A 96 -5.16 -22.17 -2.39
N ASP A 97 -4.24 -22.50 -3.29
CA ASP A 97 -3.93 -21.65 -4.45
C ASP A 97 -5.12 -21.60 -5.41
N ASN A 98 -5.59 -20.41 -5.71
CA ASN A 98 -6.54 -20.12 -6.77
C ASN A 98 -5.78 -20.05 -8.10
N THR A 99 -5.72 -21.19 -8.77
CA THR A 99 -5.00 -21.33 -10.05
C THR A 99 -5.66 -20.55 -11.20
N ASN A 100 -6.84 -19.97 -10.99
CA ASN A 100 -7.45 -19.08 -11.98
C ASN A 100 -6.83 -17.68 -11.96
N VAL A 101 -6.15 -17.32 -10.87
CA VAL A 101 -5.37 -16.07 -10.76
C VAL A 101 -4.01 -16.33 -11.40
N ARG A 102 -3.72 -15.55 -12.44
CA ARG A 102 -2.51 -15.59 -13.25
C ARG A 102 -1.33 -15.04 -12.46
N GLY A 103 -0.17 -15.02 -13.11
CA GLY A 103 1.09 -14.62 -12.49
C GLY A 103 1.90 -15.79 -11.94
N ASN A 104 2.96 -15.46 -11.19
CA ASN A 104 3.97 -16.42 -10.78
C ASN A 104 3.89 -16.83 -9.31
N PHE A 105 2.97 -16.22 -8.56
CA PHE A 105 2.85 -16.38 -7.13
C PHE A 105 1.57 -17.10 -6.75
N VAL A 106 1.57 -17.71 -5.57
CA VAL A 106 0.37 -18.34 -4.99
C VAL A 106 -0.65 -17.25 -4.64
N ALA A 107 -1.88 -17.43 -5.12
CA ALA A 107 -2.99 -16.52 -4.87
C ALA A 107 -4.01 -17.26 -3.97
N PRO A 108 -4.14 -16.93 -2.69
CA PRO A 108 -5.05 -17.67 -1.82
C PRO A 108 -6.52 -17.45 -2.23
N HIS A 109 -7.33 -18.51 -2.25
CA HIS A 109 -8.72 -18.44 -2.70
C HIS A 109 -9.64 -17.60 -1.78
N ASP A 110 -9.42 -17.64 -0.46
CA ASP A 110 -10.34 -17.04 0.53
C ASP A 110 -9.60 -16.36 1.70
N LEU A 111 -8.74 -15.38 1.43
CA LEU A 111 -8.16 -14.57 2.52
C LEU A 111 -9.28 -13.82 3.25
N GLN A 112 -9.50 -14.19 4.51
CA GLN A 112 -10.44 -13.48 5.36
C GLN A 112 -9.93 -12.06 5.66
N PRO A 113 -10.81 -11.09 5.96
CA PRO A 113 -10.39 -9.75 6.35
C PRO A 113 -9.33 -9.78 7.48
N GLY A 114 -8.17 -9.17 7.21
CA GLY A 114 -7.01 -9.14 8.09
C GLY A 114 -6.08 -10.36 8.00
N GLN A 115 -6.49 -11.47 7.39
CA GLN A 115 -5.61 -12.65 7.27
C GLN A 115 -4.41 -12.32 6.38
N LEU A 116 -3.19 -12.56 6.89
CA LEU A 116 -1.95 -12.39 6.15
C LEU A 116 -1.51 -13.70 5.50
N SER A 117 -0.85 -13.58 4.36
CA SER A 117 -0.15 -14.68 3.69
C SER A 117 1.17 -14.15 3.12
N PRO A 118 2.32 -14.80 3.35
CA PRO A 118 3.53 -14.47 2.59
C PRO A 118 3.28 -14.57 1.09
N LEU A 119 4.00 -13.77 0.31
CA LEU A 119 4.04 -14.00 -1.13
C LEU A 119 5.00 -15.16 -1.43
N ILE A 120 4.47 -16.20 -2.09
CA ILE A 120 5.18 -17.45 -2.35
C ILE A 120 5.25 -17.72 -3.85
N TRP A 121 6.40 -18.14 -4.34
CA TRP A 121 6.56 -18.64 -5.71
C TRP A 121 5.73 -19.91 -5.93
N ARG A 122 4.77 -19.87 -6.87
CA ARG A 122 3.91 -21.02 -7.20
C ARG A 122 4.72 -22.25 -7.62
N GLY A 123 5.77 -22.05 -8.42
CA GLY A 123 6.59 -23.14 -8.97
C GLY A 123 7.58 -23.77 -7.98
N THR A 124 7.91 -23.11 -6.86
CA THR A 124 8.95 -23.61 -5.93
C THR A 124 8.51 -23.66 -4.47
N GLY A 125 7.39 -23.05 -4.10
CA GLY A 125 6.96 -22.92 -2.70
C GLY A 125 7.84 -21.99 -1.85
N LYS A 126 8.79 -21.28 -2.47
CA LYS A 126 9.71 -20.39 -1.76
C LYS A 126 9.05 -19.03 -1.51
N ILE A 127 9.22 -18.47 -0.31
CA ILE A 127 8.86 -17.09 0.02
C ILE A 127 9.70 -16.13 -0.85
N VAL A 128 9.05 -15.09 -1.38
CA VAL A 128 9.66 -14.14 -2.32
C VAL A 128 10.51 -13.10 -1.59
N SER A 129 9.98 -12.57 -0.48
CA SER A 129 10.70 -11.68 0.43
C SER A 129 10.14 -11.73 1.84
N SER A 130 10.99 -11.42 2.83
CA SER A 130 10.64 -11.49 4.26
C SER A 130 9.51 -10.52 4.67
N TYR A 131 9.43 -9.36 4.01
CA TYR A 131 8.49 -8.29 4.34
C TYR A 131 7.42 -8.07 3.28
N LEU A 132 7.10 -9.13 2.53
CA LEU A 132 6.12 -9.10 1.44
C LEU A 132 4.94 -10.03 1.71
N PHE A 133 3.76 -9.45 1.83
CA PHE A 133 2.55 -10.17 2.20
C PHE A 133 1.37 -9.82 1.29
N GLN A 134 0.44 -10.76 1.23
CA GLN A 134 -0.94 -10.55 0.81
C GLN A 134 -1.79 -10.41 2.08
N VAL A 135 -2.79 -9.54 2.07
CA VAL A 135 -3.71 -9.35 3.21
C VAL A 135 -5.14 -9.28 2.73
N GLY A 136 -6.03 -10.07 3.34
CA GLY A 136 -7.47 -9.99 3.04
C GLY A 136 -8.04 -8.65 3.50
N LEU A 137 -8.85 -8.01 2.67
CA LEU A 137 -9.49 -6.73 2.95
C LEU A 137 -10.99 -6.93 3.22
N PRO A 138 -11.60 -6.18 4.16
CA PRO A 138 -13.05 -6.11 4.26
C PRO A 138 -13.65 -5.64 2.93
N SER A 139 -14.71 -6.30 2.45
CA SER A 139 -15.36 -5.91 1.18
C SER A 139 -15.84 -4.44 1.21
N GLN A 140 -16.36 -4.01 2.36
CA GLN A 140 -16.80 -2.63 2.59
C GLN A 140 -15.66 -1.61 2.43
N LEU A 141 -14.39 -2.00 2.65
CA LEU A 141 -13.26 -1.08 2.55
C LEU A 141 -13.05 -0.60 1.12
N THR A 142 -12.97 -1.54 0.17
CA THR A 142 -12.80 -1.25 -1.26
C THR A 142 -13.97 -0.42 -1.78
N GLU A 143 -15.20 -0.78 -1.41
CA GLU A 143 -16.41 -0.05 -1.79
C GLU A 143 -16.40 1.39 -1.25
N SER A 144 -16.10 1.57 0.05
CA SER A 144 -16.11 2.89 0.70
C SER A 144 -15.02 3.82 0.15
N LEU A 145 -13.82 3.28 -0.12
CA LEU A 145 -12.73 4.04 -0.73
C LEU A 145 -13.05 4.48 -2.16
N LEU A 146 -13.62 3.57 -2.97
CA LEU A 146 -14.01 3.88 -4.35
C LEU A 146 -15.17 4.89 -4.40
N GLU A 147 -16.17 4.72 -3.53
CA GLU A 147 -17.28 5.66 -3.39
C GLU A 147 -16.77 7.05 -2.99
N TYR A 148 -15.91 7.13 -1.97
CA TYR A 148 -15.30 8.37 -1.53
C TYR A 148 -14.50 9.06 -2.65
N ALA A 149 -13.65 8.32 -3.36
CA ALA A 149 -12.89 8.85 -4.49
C ALA A 149 -13.82 9.38 -5.60
N THR A 150 -14.93 8.70 -5.84
CA THR A 150 -15.93 9.10 -6.85
C THR A 150 -16.69 10.35 -6.42
N GLN A 151 -17.19 10.41 -5.18
CA GLN A 151 -17.93 11.56 -4.65
C GLN A 151 -17.09 12.85 -4.62
N LEU A 152 -15.78 12.72 -4.38
CA LEU A 152 -14.85 13.85 -4.42
C LEU A 152 -14.40 14.24 -5.85
N GLY A 153 -14.80 13.48 -6.86
CA GLY A 153 -14.39 13.68 -8.26
C GLY A 153 -12.95 13.25 -8.56
N ILE A 154 -12.28 12.54 -7.64
CA ILE A 154 -10.90 12.06 -7.81
C ILE A 154 -10.81 11.07 -8.98
N VAL A 155 -11.81 10.20 -9.15
CA VAL A 155 -11.87 9.27 -10.30
C VAL A 155 -11.89 10.03 -11.62
N ASP A 156 -12.67 11.11 -11.72
CA ASP A 156 -12.74 11.92 -12.94
C ASP A 156 -11.44 12.69 -13.21
N ILE A 157 -10.77 13.17 -12.16
CA ILE A 157 -9.44 13.77 -12.29
C ILE A 157 -8.45 12.73 -12.82
N PHE A 158 -8.43 11.52 -12.28
CA PHE A 158 -7.56 10.47 -12.82
C PHE A 158 -7.85 10.16 -14.27
N ARG A 159 -9.13 10.10 -14.67
CA ARG A 159 -9.50 9.95 -16.09
C ARG A 159 -8.87 11.04 -16.95
N GLU A 160 -8.93 12.30 -16.53
CA GLU A 160 -8.32 13.42 -17.25
C GLU A 160 -6.78 13.29 -17.30
N LEU A 161 -6.16 12.96 -16.16
CA LEU A 161 -4.71 12.87 -15.99
C LEU A 161 -4.08 11.70 -16.75
N THR A 162 -4.76 10.56 -16.87
CA THR A 162 -4.29 9.39 -17.61
C THR A 162 -4.75 9.38 -19.08
N SER A 163 -5.36 10.48 -19.56
CA SER A 163 -5.78 10.58 -20.96
C SER A 163 -5.48 11.96 -21.56
N THR A 164 -6.36 12.93 -21.35
CA THR A 164 -6.41 14.19 -22.10
C THR A 164 -5.47 15.27 -21.59
N SER A 165 -5.14 15.27 -20.29
CA SER A 165 -4.42 16.36 -19.64
C SER A 165 -3.40 15.84 -18.61
N PRO A 166 -2.44 15.00 -19.03
CA PRO A 166 -1.45 14.48 -18.11
C PRO A 166 -0.59 15.60 -17.52
N ILE A 167 -0.39 15.58 -16.20
CA ILE A 167 0.65 16.39 -15.56
C ILE A 167 2.02 16.01 -16.17
N SER A 168 2.90 16.99 -16.36
CA SER A 168 4.27 16.74 -16.81
C SER A 168 5.05 15.90 -15.77
N PRO A 169 6.02 15.05 -16.16
CA PRO A 169 6.84 14.33 -15.20
C PRO A 169 7.46 15.26 -14.14
N GLN A 170 7.46 14.83 -12.87
CA GLN A 170 7.83 15.63 -11.68
C GLN A 170 6.96 16.89 -11.42
N GLY A 171 5.91 17.09 -12.21
CA GLY A 171 4.94 18.14 -11.98
C GLY A 171 3.91 17.73 -10.92
N GLY A 172 3.19 18.73 -10.42
CA GLY A 172 2.02 18.51 -9.61
C GLY A 172 1.08 19.70 -9.62
N LYS A 173 -0.13 19.49 -9.13
CA LYS A 173 -1.23 20.47 -9.17
C LYS A 173 -2.13 20.29 -7.96
N PHE A 174 -2.48 21.41 -7.32
CA PHE A 174 -3.48 21.44 -6.27
C PHE A 174 -4.89 21.48 -6.86
N PHE A 175 -5.83 20.87 -6.16
CA PHE A 175 -7.26 20.99 -6.44
C PHE A 175 -8.09 20.79 -5.17
N THR A 176 -9.34 21.27 -5.20
CA THR A 176 -10.29 21.07 -4.11
C THR A 176 -11.45 20.19 -4.54
N SER A 177 -11.95 19.34 -3.64
CA SER A 177 -13.04 18.40 -3.94
C SER A 177 -14.34 19.08 -4.41
N SER A 178 -14.62 20.30 -3.93
CA SER A 178 -15.78 21.09 -4.35
C SER A 178 -15.75 21.50 -5.83
N THR A 179 -14.58 21.46 -6.47
CA THR A 179 -14.40 21.86 -7.87
C THR A 179 -14.91 20.80 -8.85
N TYR A 180 -14.89 19.52 -8.46
CA TYR A 180 -15.33 18.40 -9.32
C TYR A 180 -16.65 17.75 -8.89
N SER A 181 -17.04 17.85 -7.61
CA SER A 181 -18.32 17.33 -7.10
C SER A 181 -19.56 17.94 -7.80
N LYS A 182 -19.45 19.13 -8.39
CA LYS A 182 -20.58 19.80 -9.07
C LYS A 182 -20.98 19.22 -10.44
N SER A 183 -20.21 18.28 -11.01
CA SER A 183 -20.60 17.59 -12.26
C SER A 183 -21.28 16.24 -12.04
N ALA A 184 -21.25 15.69 -10.82
CA ALA A 184 -21.94 14.45 -10.48
C ALA A 184 -23.35 14.77 -9.95
N VAL A 185 -24.31 14.76 -10.87
CA VAL A 185 -25.77 14.60 -10.71
C VAL A 185 -26.38 14.90 -9.33
N VAL A 186 -27.24 15.91 -9.36
CA VAL A 186 -28.35 16.19 -8.46
C VAL A 186 -29.16 14.92 -8.18
N ASP A 187 -28.90 14.24 -7.06
CA ASP A 187 -29.93 13.48 -6.37
C ASP A 187 -29.81 13.74 -4.87
N ASN A 188 -30.75 14.56 -4.39
CA ASN A 188 -30.96 14.86 -2.99
C ASN A 188 -31.29 13.57 -2.24
N HIS A 189 -30.36 12.96 -1.52
CA HIS A 189 -30.64 12.29 -0.25
C HIS A 189 -29.35 12.03 0.56
N ASN A 190 -29.22 12.74 1.69
CA ASN A 190 -28.45 12.36 2.88
C ASN A 190 -26.97 11.94 2.72
N SER A 191 -26.10 12.81 2.20
CA SER A 191 -24.66 12.71 2.54
C SER A 191 -24.31 13.71 3.65
N ASN A 192 -23.98 13.17 4.83
CA ASN A 192 -23.45 13.93 5.98
C ASN A 192 -21.98 14.31 5.77
N ILE A 193 -21.57 14.69 4.56
CA ILE A 193 -20.29 15.35 4.35
C ILE A 193 -20.56 16.82 4.68
N ASN A 194 -20.05 17.28 5.82
CA ASN A 194 -20.19 18.68 6.25
C ASN A 194 -19.81 19.62 5.09
N ASN A 195 -20.81 20.27 4.50
CA ASN A 195 -20.76 21.11 3.30
C ASN A 195 -19.86 22.37 3.39
N ASN A 196 -18.98 22.51 4.40
CA ASN A 196 -18.24 23.73 4.68
C ASN A 196 -16.71 23.64 4.58
N GLU A 197 -16.11 22.45 4.49
CA GLU A 197 -14.65 22.32 4.39
C GLU A 197 -14.24 21.79 3.01
N GLN A 198 -13.68 22.68 2.18
CA GLN A 198 -13.08 22.29 0.92
C GLN A 198 -11.81 21.48 1.21
N LEU A 199 -11.88 20.17 0.95
CA LEU A 199 -10.71 19.28 1.09
C LEU A 199 -9.69 19.63 0.01
N LEU A 200 -8.43 19.80 0.41
CA LEU A 200 -7.32 20.19 -0.45
C LEU A 200 -6.46 18.97 -0.79
N TRP A 201 -6.33 18.70 -2.09
CA TRP A 201 -5.61 17.55 -2.63
C TRP A 201 -4.46 18.01 -3.52
N TYR A 202 -3.46 17.15 -3.65
CA TYR A 202 -2.34 17.35 -4.54
C TYR A 202 -2.21 16.15 -5.49
N ALA A 203 -2.36 16.43 -6.79
CA ALA A 203 -2.07 15.49 -7.86
C ALA A 203 -0.61 15.65 -8.29
N GLN A 204 0.09 14.56 -8.55
CA GLN A 204 1.47 14.59 -9.02
C GLN A 204 1.81 13.43 -9.94
N ARG A 205 2.82 13.63 -10.78
CA ARG A 205 3.37 12.60 -11.67
C ARG A 205 4.81 12.26 -11.27
N PRO A 206 5.21 10.97 -11.24
CA PRO A 206 6.60 10.60 -11.00
C PRO A 206 7.56 11.17 -12.04
N HIS A 207 8.84 10.99 -11.77
CA HIS A 207 9.89 11.24 -12.73
C HIS A 207 9.69 10.40 -14.01
N SER A 208 10.08 10.95 -15.16
CA SER A 208 10.03 10.29 -16.47
C SER A 208 10.68 8.90 -16.54
N LYS A 209 11.61 8.56 -15.64
CA LYS A 209 12.26 7.23 -15.59
C LYS A 209 11.28 6.07 -15.36
N TRP A 210 10.07 6.36 -14.90
CA TRP A 210 9.02 5.37 -14.66
C TRP A 210 8.32 4.93 -15.95
N ASP A 211 8.52 5.69 -17.04
CA ASP A 211 7.89 5.49 -18.35
C ASP A 211 6.42 5.05 -18.26
N SER A 212 5.66 5.87 -17.54
CA SER A 212 4.26 5.62 -17.21
C SER A 212 3.50 6.94 -17.15
N ASP A 213 2.21 6.87 -17.43
CA ASP A 213 1.26 7.94 -17.20
C ASP A 213 0.67 7.93 -15.78
N MET A 214 1.27 7.16 -14.85
CA MET A 214 0.81 7.06 -13.48
C MET A 214 0.76 8.42 -12.77
N HIS A 215 -0.33 8.66 -12.03
CA HIS A 215 -0.45 9.79 -11.12
C HIS A 215 -0.79 9.32 -9.72
N TRP A 216 -0.35 10.10 -8.73
CA TRP A 216 -0.83 10.00 -7.36
C TRP A 216 -1.66 11.21 -7.00
N ILE A 217 -2.71 10.98 -6.23
CA ILE A 217 -3.52 12.02 -5.59
C ILE A 217 -3.47 11.75 -4.09
N ALA A 218 -2.90 12.68 -3.33
CA ALA A 218 -2.76 12.59 -1.88
C ALA A 218 -3.35 13.82 -1.19
N PRO A 219 -3.74 13.71 0.09
CA PRO A 219 -4.04 14.87 0.92
C PRO A 219 -2.92 15.91 0.82
N ALA A 220 -3.29 17.19 0.73
CA ALA A 220 -2.32 18.27 0.79
C ALA A 220 -2.13 18.79 2.21
N ASN A 221 -3.07 18.55 3.12
CA ASN A 221 -3.04 19.03 4.50
C ASN A 221 -3.70 18.03 5.45
N GLU A 222 -3.54 18.28 6.74
CA GLU A 222 -4.03 17.41 7.82
C GLU A 222 -5.54 17.24 7.79
N ILE A 223 -6.33 18.29 7.55
CA ILE A 223 -7.81 18.18 7.45
C ILE A 223 -8.21 17.15 6.38
N THR A 224 -7.56 17.18 5.23
CA THR A 224 -7.84 16.23 4.14
C THR A 224 -7.36 14.83 4.47
N HIS A 225 -6.23 14.71 5.18
CA HIS A 225 -5.72 13.43 5.68
C HIS A 225 -6.68 12.80 6.69
N GLU A 226 -7.20 13.58 7.64
CA GLU A 226 -8.21 13.15 8.61
C GLU A 226 -9.52 12.71 7.94
N SER A 227 -9.94 13.41 6.89
CA SER A 227 -11.09 13.00 6.08
C SER A 227 -10.87 11.63 5.40
N PHE A 228 -9.65 11.35 4.92
CA PHE A 228 -9.30 10.04 4.35
C PHE A 228 -9.30 8.96 5.44
N LEU A 229 -8.69 9.21 6.60
CA LEU A 229 -8.70 8.28 7.74
C LEU A 229 -10.11 7.87 8.14
N LYS A 230 -11.08 8.80 8.14
CA LYS A 230 -12.49 8.51 8.41
C LYS A 230 -13.07 7.46 7.46
N VAL A 231 -12.68 7.48 6.18
CA VAL A 231 -13.15 6.49 5.19
C VAL A 231 -12.52 5.12 5.47
N LEU A 232 -11.28 5.07 5.95
CA LEU A 232 -10.66 3.82 6.42
C LEU A 232 -11.37 3.27 7.65
N VAL A 233 -11.84 4.14 8.56
CA VAL A 233 -12.68 3.75 9.71
C VAL A 233 -13.98 3.10 9.21
N ASP A 234 -14.71 3.81 8.36
CA ASP A 234 -16.02 3.38 7.85
C ASP A 234 -15.91 2.08 7.03
N GLY A 235 -14.78 1.91 6.33
CA GLY A 235 -14.40 0.69 5.61
C GLY A 235 -13.87 -0.45 6.49
N GLN A 236 -13.84 -0.31 7.81
CA GLN A 236 -13.36 -1.32 8.77
C GLN A 236 -11.87 -1.69 8.63
N PHE A 237 -11.01 -0.77 8.16
CA PHE A 237 -9.57 -1.00 8.06
C PHE A 237 -8.91 -1.29 9.42
N GLY A 238 -9.54 -0.89 10.53
CA GLY A 238 -9.08 -1.23 11.88
C GLY A 238 -8.96 -2.75 12.13
N THR A 239 -9.79 -3.58 11.49
CA THR A 239 -9.67 -5.04 11.55
C THR A 239 -8.39 -5.53 10.89
N VAL A 240 -8.00 -4.89 9.79
CA VAL A 240 -6.75 -5.19 9.07
C VAL A 240 -5.55 -4.78 9.92
N LEU A 241 -5.57 -3.58 10.50
CA LEU A 241 -4.51 -3.13 11.42
C LEU A 241 -4.35 -4.08 12.62
N ASN A 242 -5.45 -4.56 13.20
CA ASN A 242 -5.41 -5.50 14.30
C ASN A 242 -4.70 -6.81 13.93
N ALA A 243 -5.10 -7.41 12.81
CA ALA A 243 -4.54 -8.66 12.36
C ALA A 243 -3.06 -8.54 11.94
N ILE A 244 -2.68 -7.42 11.32
CA ILE A 244 -1.26 -7.12 11.00
C ILE A 244 -0.45 -7.02 12.29
N GLY A 245 -0.92 -6.25 13.27
CA GLY A 245 -0.23 -6.08 14.55
C GLY A 245 0.00 -7.40 15.28
N GLU A 246 -1.03 -8.25 15.37
CA GLU A 246 -0.95 -9.58 15.99
C GLU A 246 -0.03 -10.54 15.22
N SER A 247 -0.10 -10.53 13.89
CA SER A 247 0.65 -11.47 13.05
C SER A 247 2.14 -11.12 12.98
N LEU A 248 2.48 -9.83 13.00
CA LEU A 248 3.84 -9.33 12.87
C LEU A 248 4.48 -8.94 14.21
N TYR A 249 3.79 -9.17 15.33
CA TYR A 249 4.24 -8.80 16.67
C TYR A 249 4.55 -7.30 16.83
N LEU A 250 3.78 -6.45 16.16
CA LEU A 250 3.85 -5.01 16.34
C LEU A 250 2.96 -4.62 17.52
N ASN A 251 3.33 -3.58 18.26
CA ASN A 251 2.61 -3.16 19.47
C ASN A 251 1.72 -1.94 19.25
N SER A 252 1.97 -1.20 18.18
CA SER A 252 1.28 0.04 17.87
C SER A 252 1.38 0.33 16.39
N LEU A 253 0.27 0.70 15.76
CA LEU A 253 0.24 1.01 14.33
C LEU A 253 -0.45 2.34 14.09
N ALA A 254 0.09 3.10 13.14
CA ALA A 254 -0.53 4.28 12.61
C ALA A 254 -0.50 4.26 11.07
N ALA A 255 -1.65 4.45 10.43
CA ALA A 255 -1.71 4.90 9.04
C ALA A 255 -1.24 6.36 8.95
N TYR A 256 -0.19 6.64 8.17
CA TYR A 256 0.46 7.97 8.17
C TYR A 256 0.63 8.59 6.78
N ASN A 257 0.66 7.79 5.71
CA ASN A 257 0.65 8.28 4.33
C ASN A 257 -0.53 7.67 3.60
N LEU A 258 -1.33 8.50 2.93
CA LEU A 258 -2.57 8.10 2.29
C LEU A 258 -2.62 8.66 0.87
N SER A 259 -2.82 7.81 -0.13
CA SER A 259 -2.97 8.27 -1.50
C SER A 259 -3.87 7.36 -2.33
N PHE A 260 -4.40 7.92 -3.41
CA PHE A 260 -4.87 7.16 -4.54
C PHE A 260 -3.83 7.17 -5.63
N MET A 261 -3.79 6.12 -6.45
CA MET A 261 -2.94 6.03 -7.62
C MET A 261 -3.69 5.40 -8.78
N ALA A 262 -3.50 5.96 -9.97
CA ALA A 262 -4.06 5.41 -11.19
C ALA A 262 -3.08 5.53 -12.36
N LEU A 263 -3.24 4.65 -13.34
CA LEU A 263 -2.53 4.69 -14.61
C LEU A 263 -3.37 4.03 -15.70
N SER A 264 -3.15 4.46 -16.94
CA SER A 264 -3.64 3.75 -18.14
C SER A 264 -2.52 3.04 -18.90
N HIS A 265 -1.26 3.43 -18.67
CA HIS A 265 -0.13 2.96 -19.46
C HIS A 265 1.20 2.94 -18.69
N CYS A 266 1.99 1.88 -18.90
CA CYS A 266 3.34 1.74 -18.37
C CYS A 266 4.17 0.81 -19.26
N GLU A 267 5.45 1.13 -19.46
CA GLU A 267 6.43 0.29 -20.18
C GLU A 267 7.28 -0.59 -19.23
N GLY A 268 6.97 -0.63 -17.93
CA GLY A 268 7.40 -1.67 -16.97
C GLY A 268 8.86 -1.67 -16.50
N GLU A 269 9.63 -0.62 -16.80
CA GLU A 269 11.10 -0.67 -16.66
C GLU A 269 11.66 -0.36 -15.26
N PHE A 270 10.97 0.45 -14.44
CA PHE A 270 11.55 0.99 -13.20
C PHE A 270 11.09 0.27 -11.93
N SER A 271 11.99 -0.50 -11.31
CA SER A 271 11.77 -1.09 -9.97
C SER A 271 12.36 -0.24 -8.85
N HIS A 272 11.67 -0.19 -7.72
CA HIS A 272 12.03 0.61 -6.55
C HIS A 272 11.60 -0.06 -5.25
N ARG A 273 12.02 0.56 -4.13
CA ARG A 273 11.58 0.26 -2.77
C ARG A 273 10.80 1.46 -2.27
N ASP A 274 9.66 1.22 -1.64
CA ASP A 274 8.93 2.27 -0.94
C ASP A 274 9.54 2.55 0.42
N ILE A 275 9.98 1.48 1.10
CA ILE A 275 10.43 1.46 2.49
C ILE A 275 11.77 0.71 2.57
N THR A 276 12.68 1.21 3.39
CA THR A 276 14.03 0.65 3.59
C THR A 276 14.52 1.04 4.98
N ASP A 277 15.36 0.24 5.63
CA ASP A 277 15.89 0.57 6.96
C ASP A 277 14.82 0.83 8.06
N SER A 278 13.61 0.27 7.96
CA SER A 278 12.59 0.39 9.03
C SER A 278 12.67 -0.72 10.09
N ASP A 279 13.44 -1.78 9.83
CA ASP A 279 13.52 -3.01 10.63
C ASP A 279 12.18 -3.76 10.69
N GLY A 280 11.46 -3.79 9.57
CA GLY A 280 10.19 -4.53 9.43
C GLY A 280 9.01 -3.91 10.18
N VAL A 281 9.08 -2.63 10.54
CA VAL A 281 8.03 -1.94 11.33
C VAL A 281 7.15 -1.01 10.50
N ALA A 282 7.45 -0.81 9.21
CA ALA A 282 6.67 0.02 8.30
C ALA A 282 6.34 -0.73 7.00
N TYR A 283 5.13 -0.47 6.47
CA TYR A 283 4.60 -1.14 5.28
C TYR A 283 3.76 -0.19 4.43
N ASN A 284 3.85 -0.30 3.11
CA ASN A 284 2.87 0.25 2.18
C ASN A 284 1.82 -0.84 1.86
N VAL A 285 0.56 -0.58 2.16
CA VAL A 285 -0.57 -1.43 1.78
C VAL A 285 -1.23 -0.88 0.53
N ILE A 286 -1.06 -1.56 -0.60
CA ILE A 286 -1.72 -1.24 -1.87
C ILE A 286 -3.02 -2.03 -1.97
N MET A 287 -4.13 -1.33 -2.15
CA MET A 287 -5.49 -1.86 -2.20
C MET A 287 -6.12 -1.56 -3.56
N PRO A 288 -6.28 -2.56 -4.44
CA PRO A 288 -6.95 -2.39 -5.72
C PRO A 288 -8.41 -1.96 -5.53
N LEU A 289 -8.84 -0.93 -6.28
CA LEU A 289 -10.20 -0.38 -6.26
C LEU A 289 -10.92 -0.54 -7.60
N LEU A 290 -10.20 -0.35 -8.70
CA LEU A 290 -10.66 -0.62 -10.06
C LEU A 290 -9.56 -1.36 -10.80
N LEU A 291 -9.92 -2.48 -11.41
CA LEU A 291 -9.06 -3.28 -12.28
C LEU A 291 -9.69 -3.32 -13.67
N GLU A 292 -8.86 -3.60 -14.68
CA GLU A 292 -9.34 -3.72 -16.05
C GLU A 292 -9.31 -5.18 -16.47
N ASP A 293 -10.48 -5.82 -16.46
CA ASP A 293 -10.67 -7.27 -16.48
C ASP A 293 -10.20 -7.97 -17.78
N GLU A 294 -9.99 -7.23 -18.87
CA GLU A 294 -9.71 -7.81 -20.20
C GLU A 294 -8.21 -7.91 -20.52
N TYR A 295 -7.33 -7.51 -19.61
CA TYR A 295 -5.89 -7.51 -19.86
C TYR A 295 -5.21 -8.80 -19.39
N ASP A 296 -4.33 -9.36 -20.21
CA ASP A 296 -3.71 -10.68 -19.99
C ASP A 296 -2.46 -10.70 -19.09
N THR A 297 -2.04 -9.53 -18.58
CA THR A 297 -0.83 -9.42 -17.77
C THR A 297 -1.14 -9.01 -16.34
N PRO A 298 -0.46 -9.61 -15.34
CA PRO A 298 -0.48 -9.14 -13.96
C PRO A 298 -0.14 -7.66 -13.81
N GLU A 299 -0.60 -7.01 -12.74
CA GLU A 299 -0.47 -5.56 -12.55
C GLU A 299 0.87 -5.13 -11.95
N LEU A 300 1.47 -5.99 -11.14
CA LEU A 300 2.67 -5.71 -10.35
C LEU A 300 3.78 -6.72 -10.67
N ILE A 301 5.01 -6.24 -10.74
CA ILE A 301 6.21 -7.07 -10.77
C ILE A 301 6.86 -7.00 -9.40
N VAL A 302 7.19 -8.16 -8.84
CA VAL A 302 7.96 -8.28 -7.60
C VAL A 302 9.28 -8.99 -7.89
N ARG A 303 10.36 -8.54 -7.25
CA ARG A 303 11.68 -9.18 -7.31
C ARG A 303 11.97 -9.95 -6.02
N ASP A 304 12.57 -11.12 -6.19
CA ASP A 304 13.07 -11.98 -5.11
C ASP A 304 14.28 -11.33 -4.42
N ASP A 305 14.29 -11.33 -3.08
CA ASP A 305 15.34 -10.71 -2.26
C ASP A 305 16.58 -11.61 -2.04
N ALA A 306 16.56 -12.88 -2.47
CA ALA A 306 17.65 -13.82 -2.20
C ALA A 306 18.96 -13.52 -2.96
N ASN A 307 18.92 -12.66 -3.99
CA ASN A 307 20.13 -12.25 -4.68
C ASN A 307 20.23 -10.72 -4.65
N PRO A 308 21.24 -10.13 -4.00
CA PRO A 308 21.38 -8.68 -3.92
C PRO A 308 21.83 -8.03 -5.24
N VAL A 309 22.12 -8.82 -6.29
CA VAL A 309 22.49 -8.32 -7.62
C VAL A 309 21.23 -8.14 -8.48
N PRO A 310 20.79 -6.90 -8.79
CA PRO A 310 19.51 -6.62 -9.43
C PRO A 310 19.28 -7.30 -10.79
N GLU A 311 20.37 -7.55 -11.53
CA GLU A 311 20.35 -8.20 -12.85
C GLU A 311 20.02 -9.69 -12.78
N TYR A 312 20.24 -10.33 -11.62
CA TYR A 312 20.00 -11.75 -11.40
C TYR A 312 18.88 -12.03 -10.39
N CYS A 313 18.22 -10.99 -9.87
CA CYS A 313 17.02 -11.17 -9.05
C CYS A 313 15.91 -11.76 -9.91
N LYS A 314 15.44 -12.96 -9.56
CA LYS A 314 14.25 -13.55 -10.16
C LYS A 314 13.07 -12.58 -9.95
N ARG A 315 12.34 -12.26 -11.01
CA ARG A 315 11.14 -11.40 -10.95
C ARG A 315 9.91 -12.16 -11.42
N GLY A 316 8.74 -11.78 -10.93
CA GLY A 316 7.48 -12.42 -11.26
C GLY A 316 6.32 -11.44 -11.23
N GLY A 317 5.30 -11.73 -12.02
CA GLY A 317 4.04 -10.98 -12.04
C GLY A 317 3.12 -11.40 -10.90
N TYR A 318 2.58 -10.42 -10.19
CA TYR A 318 1.54 -10.53 -9.18
C TYR A 318 0.26 -9.87 -9.72
N GLU A 319 -0.79 -10.67 -9.86
CA GLU A 319 -2.09 -10.20 -10.32
C GLU A 319 -2.87 -9.66 -9.13
N TYR A 320 -3.35 -8.43 -9.27
CA TYR A 320 -4.19 -7.78 -8.28
C TYR A 320 -5.54 -8.46 -8.21
N GLN A 321 -6.08 -8.53 -7.00
CA GLN A 321 -7.40 -9.09 -6.72
C GLN A 321 -8.18 -8.07 -5.90
N LEU A 322 -9.42 -7.78 -6.30
CA LEU A 322 -10.31 -6.99 -5.45
C LEU A 322 -10.54 -7.73 -4.13
N GLY A 323 -10.51 -7.00 -3.02
CA GLY A 323 -10.60 -7.59 -1.68
C GLY A 323 -9.28 -8.17 -1.15
N VAL A 324 -8.16 -8.06 -1.87
CA VAL A 324 -6.83 -8.45 -1.38
C VAL A 324 -5.86 -7.29 -1.54
N GLY A 325 -5.23 -6.88 -0.44
CA GLY A 325 -4.14 -5.91 -0.44
C GLY A 325 -2.79 -6.59 -0.61
N VAL A 326 -1.85 -5.90 -1.25
CA VAL A 326 -0.43 -6.28 -1.22
C VAL A 326 0.31 -5.35 -0.26
N MET A 327 1.07 -5.94 0.65
CA MET A 327 1.77 -5.24 1.72
C MET A 327 3.28 -5.33 1.47
N LEU A 328 3.88 -4.16 1.22
CA LEU A 328 5.28 -3.99 0.83
C LEU A 328 6.04 -3.34 1.99
N GLY A 329 6.85 -4.11 2.70
CA GLY A 329 7.71 -3.61 3.78
C GLY A 329 9.13 -3.36 3.33
N ASP A 330 10.07 -3.55 4.25
CA ASP A 330 11.48 -3.28 4.05
C ASP A 330 12.07 -3.99 2.84
N ASP A 331 12.75 -3.19 2.02
CA ASP A 331 13.55 -3.61 0.88
C ASP A 331 12.83 -4.40 -0.21
N VAL A 332 11.49 -4.48 -0.15
CA VAL A 332 10.69 -5.11 -1.17
C VAL A 332 10.80 -4.33 -2.49
N MET A 333 11.53 -4.93 -3.43
CA MET A 333 11.72 -4.39 -4.76
C MET A 333 10.53 -4.74 -5.65
N HIS A 334 9.82 -3.72 -6.13
CA HIS A 334 8.66 -3.90 -6.99
C HIS A 334 8.61 -2.85 -8.11
N SER A 335 7.82 -3.12 -9.14
CA SER A 335 7.49 -2.18 -10.21
C SER A 335 6.07 -2.41 -10.71
N THR A 336 5.50 -1.40 -11.33
CA THR A 336 4.31 -1.59 -12.15
C THR A 336 4.68 -2.45 -13.36
N HIS A 337 3.85 -3.44 -13.68
CA HIS A 337 4.00 -4.26 -14.89
C HIS A 337 3.63 -3.44 -16.14
N GLU A 338 4.19 -3.82 -17.28
CA GLU A 338 3.84 -3.28 -18.60
C GLU A 338 2.33 -3.38 -18.84
N CYS A 339 1.69 -2.29 -19.27
CA CYS A 339 0.28 -2.27 -19.64
C CYS A 339 -0.06 -1.13 -20.62
N ASP A 340 -1.11 -1.32 -21.41
CA ASP A 340 -1.72 -0.25 -22.21
C ASP A 340 -3.25 -0.43 -22.28
N TYR A 341 -3.95 0.19 -21.34
CA TYR A 341 -5.41 0.20 -21.25
C TYR A 341 -6.05 1.25 -22.16
N ARG A 342 -5.25 2.07 -22.87
CA ARG A 342 -5.75 3.08 -23.81
C ARG A 342 -6.26 2.45 -25.10
N ASN A 343 -5.74 1.27 -25.44
CA ASN A 343 -6.06 0.59 -26.68
C ASN A 343 -7.29 -0.33 -26.61
N MET A 344 -8.16 -0.21 -25.60
CA MET A 344 -9.31 -1.10 -25.47
C MET A 344 -10.60 -0.49 -26.01
N THR A 345 -11.31 -1.23 -26.87
CA THR A 345 -12.61 -0.81 -27.43
C THR A 345 -13.76 -0.85 -26.42
N ASN A 346 -13.57 -1.56 -25.30
CA ASN A 346 -14.60 -1.79 -24.27
C ASN A 346 -14.14 -1.36 -22.87
N ALA A 347 -13.16 -0.46 -22.75
CA ALA A 347 -12.65 0.00 -21.46
C ALA A 347 -13.81 0.28 -20.48
N LYS A 348 -13.94 -0.53 -19.43
CA LYS A 348 -15.10 -0.42 -18.53
C LYS A 348 -14.95 0.78 -17.61
N HIS A 349 -13.71 1.10 -17.25
CA HIS A 349 -13.38 2.09 -16.26
C HIS A 349 -12.37 3.10 -16.83
N GLY A 350 -12.81 4.26 -17.35
CA GLY A 350 -11.89 5.36 -17.66
C GLY A 350 -12.47 6.54 -18.47
N GLY A 351 -11.61 7.29 -19.18
CA GLY A 351 -11.90 8.60 -19.79
C GLY A 351 -12.21 8.55 -21.29
N TRP A 352 -12.46 9.70 -21.92
CA TRP A 352 -12.73 9.80 -23.37
C TRP A 352 -11.65 10.63 -24.07
N VAL A 353 -11.17 10.14 -25.22
CA VAL A 353 -10.29 10.89 -26.13
C VAL A 353 -11.00 11.12 -27.45
N GLU A 354 -10.94 12.34 -27.96
CA GLU A 354 -11.42 12.65 -29.32
C GLU A 354 -10.37 12.18 -30.32
N GLU A 355 -10.75 11.25 -31.20
CA GLU A 355 -9.93 10.86 -32.35
C GLU A 355 -9.96 12.03 -33.34
N SER A 356 -8.82 12.69 -33.52
CA SER A 356 -8.59 13.55 -34.68
C SER A 356 -8.57 12.67 -35.93
N ASN A 357 -9.37 12.99 -36.94
CA ASN A 357 -9.47 12.25 -38.21
C ASN A 357 -8.19 12.36 -39.10
N ASP A 358 -7.02 12.59 -38.52
CA ASP A 358 -5.84 13.08 -39.24
C ASP A 358 -4.89 11.99 -39.76
N GLU A 359 -5.28 10.71 -39.75
CA GLU A 359 -4.55 9.65 -40.46
C GLU A 359 -5.51 8.78 -41.29
N VAL A 360 -5.91 9.30 -42.45
CA VAL A 360 -6.31 8.48 -43.60
C VAL A 360 -5.48 8.94 -44.79
N ASP A 361 -4.22 8.50 -44.83
CA ASP A 361 -3.47 8.43 -46.08
C ASP A 361 -3.88 7.14 -46.80
N GLY A 362 -4.47 7.27 -48.00
CA GLY A 362 -4.57 6.18 -48.97
C GLY A 362 -5.94 6.00 -49.61
N ASP A 363 -6.21 6.81 -50.62
CA ASP A 363 -6.98 6.52 -51.84
C ASP A 363 -8.06 5.42 -51.76
N HIS A 364 -9.34 5.83 -51.77
CA HIS A 364 -10.30 5.31 -52.74
C HIS A 364 -11.53 6.21 -52.85
N ASP A 365 -11.91 6.43 -54.11
CA ASP A 365 -12.93 7.34 -54.62
C ASP A 365 -14.38 7.05 -54.17
N GLU A 366 -15.15 8.15 -54.15
CA GLU A 366 -16.60 8.26 -54.39
C GLU A 366 -17.58 7.45 -53.51
N GLU A 367 -18.29 8.14 -52.61
CA GLU A 367 -19.71 8.49 -52.82
C GLU A 367 -20.26 9.39 -51.71
N MET A 368 -21.01 10.42 -52.12
CA MET A 368 -21.71 11.33 -51.23
C MET A 368 -22.82 10.62 -50.46
N SER A 369 -22.75 10.67 -49.12
CA SER A 369 -23.97 10.66 -48.31
C SER A 369 -23.90 11.74 -47.23
N SER A 370 -24.82 12.67 -47.35
CA SER A 370 -25.07 13.76 -46.42
C SER A 370 -25.74 13.23 -45.14
N SER A 371 -25.00 13.18 -44.06
CA SER A 371 -25.58 13.19 -42.70
C SER A 371 -24.78 14.13 -41.80
N SER A 372 -25.42 15.25 -41.56
CA SER A 372 -25.04 16.33 -40.65
C SER A 372 -24.82 15.81 -39.23
N GLY A 373 -23.62 16.01 -38.70
CA GLY A 373 -23.27 15.69 -37.32
C GLY A 373 -21.77 15.43 -37.20
N GLY A 374 -20.96 16.48 -37.28
CA GLY A 374 -19.53 16.41 -36.97
C GLY A 374 -19.32 16.10 -35.49
N GLY A 375 -19.51 14.84 -35.10
CA GLY A 375 -19.08 14.30 -33.83
C GLY A 375 -17.77 13.58 -34.06
N GLY A 376 -16.67 14.12 -33.51
CA GLY A 376 -15.42 13.37 -33.44
C GLY A 376 -15.67 12.01 -32.81
N ARG A 377 -15.06 10.94 -33.35
CA ARG A 377 -15.15 9.62 -32.73
C ARG A 377 -14.49 9.73 -31.37
N ARG A 378 -15.25 9.50 -30.30
CA ARG A 378 -14.72 9.45 -28.95
C ARG A 378 -14.36 8.01 -28.63
N ARG A 379 -13.10 7.78 -28.27
CA ARG A 379 -12.61 6.50 -27.79
C ARG A 379 -12.55 6.50 -26.27
N GLN A 380 -13.07 5.45 -25.64
CA GLN A 380 -12.95 5.26 -24.20
C GLN A 380 -11.57 4.67 -23.89
N ILE A 381 -10.85 5.27 -22.93
CA ILE A 381 -9.55 4.80 -22.42
C ILE A 381 -9.79 4.16 -21.05
N GLY A 382 -9.24 2.97 -20.82
CA GLY A 382 -9.30 2.28 -19.53
C GLY A 382 -8.23 2.79 -18.57
N MET A 383 -8.42 2.58 -17.27
CA MET A 383 -7.45 2.83 -16.23
C MET A 383 -7.67 1.88 -15.06
N ARG A 384 -6.60 1.59 -14.31
CA ARG A 384 -6.71 0.94 -13.01
C ARG A 384 -6.52 1.96 -11.90
N LEU A 385 -7.19 1.75 -10.78
CA LEU A 385 -7.15 2.62 -9.60
C LEU A 385 -6.87 1.78 -8.35
N ALA A 386 -5.98 2.26 -7.50
CA ALA A 386 -5.72 1.70 -6.19
C ALA A 386 -5.62 2.79 -5.14
N ALA A 387 -5.90 2.44 -3.89
CA ALA A 387 -5.48 3.21 -2.73
C ALA A 387 -4.16 2.66 -2.18
N SER A 388 -3.31 3.52 -1.66
CA SER A 388 -2.06 3.18 -0.98
C SER A 388 -2.10 3.81 0.41
N VAL A 389 -1.88 2.97 1.42
CA VAL A 389 -1.89 3.37 2.83
C VAL A 389 -0.60 2.87 3.47
N PHE A 390 0.28 3.79 3.88
CA PHE A 390 1.43 3.40 4.66
C PHE A 390 1.04 3.31 6.12
N ILE A 391 1.44 2.21 6.74
CA ILE A 391 1.26 1.93 8.15
C ILE A 391 2.63 1.73 8.79
N GLY A 392 2.77 2.10 10.05
CA GLY A 392 3.99 1.78 10.78
C GLY A 392 3.86 1.88 12.28
N GLU A 393 4.73 1.15 12.97
CA GLU A 393 5.00 1.33 14.39
C GLU A 393 6.04 2.44 14.56
N THR A 394 5.62 3.54 15.18
CA THR A 394 6.45 4.73 15.33
C THR A 394 6.83 4.93 16.79
N ASN A 395 8.11 5.18 17.03
CA ASN A 395 8.69 5.49 18.33
C ASN A 395 9.79 6.55 18.18
N GLU A 396 10.40 6.97 19.29
CA GLU A 396 11.42 8.03 19.29
C GLU A 396 12.66 7.67 18.46
N GLU A 397 12.96 6.37 18.31
CA GLU A 397 14.16 5.88 17.62
C GLU A 397 13.96 5.84 16.11
N ASN A 398 12.76 5.46 15.63
CA ASN A 398 12.50 5.22 14.21
C ASN A 398 11.67 6.30 13.50
N ALA A 399 11.02 7.23 14.22
CA ALA A 399 10.08 8.17 13.59
C ALA A 399 10.73 9.05 12.50
N ASN A 400 11.99 9.46 12.67
CA ASN A 400 12.68 10.23 11.63
C ASN A 400 12.98 9.39 10.39
N VAL A 401 13.33 8.12 10.59
CA VAL A 401 13.65 7.19 9.50
C VAL A 401 12.40 6.91 8.67
N ILE A 402 11.27 6.61 9.31
CA ILE A 402 9.99 6.36 8.64
C ILE A 402 9.47 7.64 7.94
N ALA A 403 9.60 8.81 8.58
CA ALA A 403 9.15 10.08 7.99
C ALA A 403 9.91 10.44 6.69
N GLU A 404 11.19 10.07 6.58
CA GLU A 404 11.98 10.32 5.36
C GLU A 404 11.62 9.38 4.18
N GLN A 405 10.96 8.26 4.47
CA GLN A 405 10.55 7.24 3.49
C GLN A 405 9.18 7.53 2.85
N SER A 406 8.80 8.80 2.80
CA SER A 406 7.59 9.27 2.14
C SER A 406 7.96 9.99 0.84
N PRO A 407 8.47 9.28 -0.18
CA PRO A 407 9.10 9.92 -1.34
C PRO A 407 8.12 10.69 -2.23
N PHE A 408 6.81 10.43 -2.12
CA PHE A 408 5.82 10.86 -3.11
C PHE A 408 4.57 11.51 -2.50
N GLN A 409 4.59 11.92 -1.23
CA GLN A 409 3.43 12.60 -0.63
C GLN A 409 3.78 14.01 -0.19
N LEU A 410 2.82 14.91 -0.38
CA LEU A 410 2.95 16.30 0.01
C LEU A 410 2.58 16.50 1.48
N PHE A 411 1.60 15.75 1.97
CA PHE A 411 1.26 15.62 3.37
C PHE A 411 1.21 14.13 3.74
N PRO A 412 1.74 13.74 4.90
CA PRO A 412 2.49 14.57 5.85
C PRO A 412 3.81 15.09 5.27
N LEU A 413 4.32 16.20 5.80
CA LEU A 413 5.70 16.59 5.52
C LEU A 413 6.63 15.57 6.20
N ARG A 414 7.87 15.48 5.71
CA ARG A 414 8.93 14.68 6.34
C ARG A 414 9.31 15.25 7.70
N ASN A 415 8.51 14.91 8.71
CA ASN A 415 8.56 15.45 10.06
C ASN A 415 8.35 14.31 11.06
N GLY A 416 9.46 13.84 11.65
CA GLY A 416 9.42 12.78 12.66
C GLY A 416 8.61 13.15 13.91
N THR A 417 8.52 14.44 14.27
CA THR A 417 7.70 14.88 15.41
C THR A 417 6.22 14.71 15.15
N TRP A 418 5.73 15.07 13.95
CA TRP A 418 4.34 14.81 13.57
C TRP A 418 4.07 13.31 13.53
N LEU A 419 5.00 12.53 12.94
CA LEU A 419 4.83 11.08 12.85
C LEU A 419 4.82 10.41 14.23
N LEU A 420 5.66 10.87 15.16
CA LEU A 420 5.66 10.42 16.55
C LEU A 420 4.36 10.79 17.27
N ALA A 421 3.72 11.91 16.92
CA ALA A 421 2.41 12.27 17.46
C ALA A 421 1.29 11.30 17.02
N GLN A 422 1.50 10.55 15.93
CA GLN A 422 0.61 9.48 15.47
C GLN A 422 0.86 8.14 16.16
N ALA A 423 1.90 7.99 16.97
CA ALA A 423 2.32 6.71 17.55
C ALA A 423 1.19 6.00 18.31
N GLY A 424 0.81 4.81 17.82
CA GLY A 424 -0.26 3.98 18.38
C GLY A 424 -1.67 4.55 18.29
N ARG A 425 -1.89 5.60 17.48
CA ARG A 425 -3.18 6.25 17.32
C ARG A 425 -4.26 5.33 16.77
N HIS A 426 -3.94 4.59 15.70
CA HIS A 426 -4.93 3.84 14.93
C HIS A 426 -5.08 2.39 15.39
N TRP A 427 -4.05 1.84 16.03
CA TRP A 427 -4.14 0.55 16.70
C TRP A 427 -3.04 0.44 17.75
N GLN A 428 -3.35 -0.24 18.86
CA GLN A 428 -2.38 -0.61 19.89
C GLN A 428 -2.67 -2.03 20.38
N ALA A 429 -1.63 -2.82 20.60
CA ALA A 429 -1.77 -4.17 21.13
C ALA A 429 -2.51 -4.16 22.49
N PRO A 430 -3.32 -5.18 22.77
CA PRO A 430 -3.85 -5.39 24.11
C PRO A 430 -2.70 -5.46 25.12
N VAL A 431 -2.87 -4.80 26.27
CA VAL A 431 -1.86 -4.81 27.33
C VAL A 431 -2.33 -5.76 28.42
N VAL A 432 -1.49 -6.74 28.75
CA VAL A 432 -1.72 -7.59 29.93
C VAL A 432 -1.52 -6.73 31.17
N GLY A 433 -2.61 -6.49 31.90
CA GLY A 433 -2.60 -5.76 33.15
C GLY A 433 -1.74 -6.46 34.20
N LYS A 434 -1.41 -5.74 35.28
CA LYS A 434 -0.68 -6.33 36.44
C LYS A 434 -1.44 -7.46 37.12
N ASP A 435 -2.75 -7.54 36.89
CA ASP A 435 -3.67 -8.59 37.32
C ASP A 435 -3.65 -9.83 36.41
N GLY A 436 -2.86 -9.81 35.34
CA GLY A 436 -2.85 -10.88 34.33
C GLY A 436 -4.06 -10.86 33.40
N VAL A 437 -4.91 -9.83 33.49
CA VAL A 437 -6.08 -9.67 32.61
C VAL A 437 -5.66 -8.90 31.38
N GLU A 438 -5.96 -9.44 30.21
CA GLU A 438 -5.76 -8.73 28.95
C GLU A 438 -6.81 -7.62 28.84
N HIS A 439 -6.34 -6.36 28.89
CA HIS A 439 -7.22 -5.23 28.66
C HIS A 439 -7.30 -4.96 27.17
N ASN A 440 -8.53 -4.89 26.64
CA ASN A 440 -8.78 -4.49 25.26
C ASN A 440 -7.95 -3.26 24.89
N SER A 441 -7.38 -3.29 23.70
CA SER A 441 -6.70 -2.17 23.07
C SER A 441 -7.41 -0.84 23.39
N ARG A 442 -6.66 0.14 23.93
CA ARG A 442 -7.21 1.46 24.25
C ARG A 442 -7.45 2.31 23.00
N HIS A 443 -6.71 2.06 21.94
CA HIS A 443 -6.72 2.84 20.70
C HIS A 443 -7.03 1.93 19.52
N ALA A 444 -8.15 2.18 18.86
CA ALA A 444 -8.55 1.54 17.63
C ALA A 444 -9.00 2.63 16.66
N LEU A 445 -8.77 2.43 15.36
CA LEU A 445 -9.12 3.40 14.32
C LEU A 445 -10.58 3.86 14.46
N ALA A 446 -11.51 2.95 14.77
CA ALA A 446 -12.93 3.28 15.01
C ALA A 446 -13.22 4.17 16.24
N ARG A 447 -12.26 4.33 17.15
CA ARG A 447 -12.30 5.19 18.34
C ARG A 447 -11.16 6.20 18.31
N ASP A 448 -10.73 6.59 17.12
CA ASP A 448 -9.68 7.57 16.95
C ASP A 448 -10.11 8.92 17.54
N GLU A 449 -9.35 9.39 18.54
CA GLU A 449 -9.58 10.65 19.24
C GLU A 449 -8.71 11.79 18.65
N GLY A 450 -7.95 11.49 17.60
CA GLY A 450 -6.93 12.37 17.04
C GLY A 450 -5.52 12.00 17.48
N ARG A 451 -4.54 12.61 16.82
CA ARG A 451 -3.14 12.51 17.22
C ARG A 451 -2.87 13.23 18.54
N LYS A 452 -1.71 12.92 19.14
CA LYS A 452 -1.19 13.71 20.25
C LYS A 452 -0.91 15.15 19.79
N SER A 453 -0.91 16.07 20.76
CA SER A 453 -0.54 17.45 20.50
C SER A 453 0.92 17.55 20.05
N PHE A 454 1.18 18.37 19.04
CA PHE A 454 2.52 18.77 18.62
C PHE A 454 2.46 20.21 18.06
N TYR A 455 3.58 20.91 18.09
CA TYR A 455 3.63 22.30 17.66
C TYR A 455 4.26 22.45 16.27
N PRO A 456 3.47 22.66 15.19
CA PRO A 456 3.99 22.99 13.88
C PRO A 456 4.40 24.48 13.86
N GLY A 457 5.65 24.79 14.20
CA GLY A 457 6.16 26.16 14.12
C GLY A 457 6.50 26.57 12.68
N ASP A 458 6.25 27.83 12.34
CA ASP A 458 6.86 28.46 11.15
C ASP A 458 8.35 28.72 11.39
N GLU A 459 9.19 28.34 10.42
CA GLU A 459 10.64 28.55 10.49
C GLU A 459 11.05 29.96 10.02
N TRP A 460 10.26 30.61 9.16
CA TRP A 460 10.57 31.93 8.61
C TRP A 460 9.68 33.04 9.18
N ASN A 461 10.24 34.24 9.24
CA ASN A 461 9.57 35.41 9.80
C ASN A 461 8.52 36.02 8.86
N ASP A 462 8.62 35.77 7.55
CA ASP A 462 7.73 36.29 6.50
C ASP A 462 6.64 35.30 6.08
N CYS A 463 6.48 34.16 6.78
CA CYS A 463 5.54 33.10 6.43
C CYS A 463 4.10 33.57 6.19
N LYS A 464 3.60 34.50 7.01
CA LYS A 464 2.26 35.09 6.82
C LYS A 464 2.14 35.84 5.50
N GLN A 465 3.17 36.62 5.14
CA GLN A 465 3.18 37.37 3.89
C GLN A 465 3.22 36.42 2.70
N ARG A 466 4.10 35.40 2.76
CA ARG A 466 4.21 34.36 1.72
C ARG A 466 2.91 33.60 1.52
N ALA A 467 2.20 33.27 2.60
CA ALA A 467 0.89 32.63 2.52
C ALA A 467 -0.16 33.53 1.85
N ILE A 468 -0.20 34.82 2.18
CA ILE A 468 -1.09 35.81 1.54
C ILE A 468 -0.78 35.95 0.04
N GLU A 469 0.47 35.83 -0.34
CA GLU A 469 0.93 35.88 -1.74
C GLU A 469 0.68 34.58 -2.52
N GLY A 470 0.09 33.55 -1.90
CA GLY A 470 -0.20 32.26 -2.55
C GLY A 470 1.02 31.36 -2.73
N LEU A 471 2.12 31.63 -2.00
CA LEU A 471 3.36 30.85 -2.12
C LEU A 471 3.26 29.44 -1.49
N CYS A 472 2.24 29.17 -0.68
CA CYS A 472 2.00 27.83 -0.12
C CYS A 472 1.67 26.76 -1.17
N GLU A 473 1.22 27.17 -2.35
CA GLU A 473 0.82 26.29 -3.46
C GLU A 473 1.74 26.43 -4.68
N THR A 474 2.43 27.57 -4.83
CA THR A 474 3.34 27.85 -5.94
C THR A 474 4.82 27.59 -5.58
N ASP A 475 5.17 27.64 -4.30
CA ASP A 475 6.51 27.39 -3.76
C ASP A 475 6.47 26.26 -2.72
N VAL A 476 6.20 25.06 -3.24
CA VAL A 476 5.97 23.84 -2.44
C VAL A 476 7.22 23.37 -1.69
N TRP A 477 8.40 23.54 -2.29
CA TRP A 477 9.63 22.98 -1.72
C TRP A 477 10.23 23.84 -0.61
N GLU A 478 10.02 25.16 -0.68
CA GLU A 478 10.55 26.12 0.29
C GLU A 478 9.44 26.66 1.21
N THR A 479 8.57 27.55 0.71
CA THR A 479 7.53 28.19 1.53
C THR A 479 6.68 27.18 2.28
N ARG A 480 6.09 26.21 1.57
CA ARG A 480 5.17 25.26 2.20
C ARG A 480 5.86 24.47 3.32
N ARG A 481 7.09 23.99 3.08
CA ARG A 481 7.85 23.22 4.08
C ARG A 481 8.27 24.07 5.29
N LYS A 482 8.67 25.32 5.05
CA LYS A 482 9.19 26.24 6.08
C LYS A 482 8.11 27.04 6.80
N CYS A 483 6.90 27.10 6.27
CA CYS A 483 5.78 27.84 6.82
C CYS A 483 4.55 26.96 7.07
N PRO A 484 4.67 25.82 7.77
CA PRO A 484 3.59 24.85 7.87
C PRO A 484 2.36 25.37 8.62
N LEU A 485 2.53 26.31 9.56
CA LEU A 485 1.43 26.94 10.30
C LEU A 485 0.72 27.96 9.41
N SER A 486 1.47 28.91 8.84
CA SER A 486 0.90 29.94 7.95
C SER A 486 0.24 29.34 6.71
N CYS A 487 0.77 28.21 6.19
CA CYS A 487 0.20 27.48 5.07
C CYS A 487 -0.93 26.51 5.46
N LYS A 488 -1.34 26.46 6.73
CA LYS A 488 -2.42 25.59 7.23
C LYS A 488 -2.22 24.13 6.83
N ILE A 489 -0.98 23.66 6.91
CA ILE A 489 -0.63 22.27 6.57
C ILE A 489 -1.10 21.34 7.68
N TYR A 490 -0.92 21.76 8.93
CA TYR A 490 -1.34 21.04 10.11
C TYR A 490 -2.50 21.78 10.78
N VAL A 491 -3.33 21.03 11.50
CA VAL A 491 -4.36 21.57 12.39
C VAL A 491 -3.67 22.11 13.63
N GLU A 492 -3.98 23.36 13.98
CA GLU A 492 -3.54 23.93 15.26
C GLU A 492 -4.21 23.19 16.41
N ASP A 493 -3.41 22.67 17.33
CA ASP A 493 -3.95 22.19 18.59
C ASP A 493 -4.54 23.41 19.30
N GLY A 494 -5.85 23.39 19.56
CA GLY A 494 -6.50 24.48 20.27
C GLY A 494 -5.72 24.77 21.54
N ASN A 495 -5.35 26.05 21.76
CA ASN A 495 -4.58 26.49 22.92
C ASN A 495 -5.17 25.88 24.19
N ASN A 496 -4.52 24.84 24.73
CA ASN A 496 -4.69 24.44 26.11
C ASN A 496 -3.93 25.47 26.96
N GLU A 497 -4.46 26.70 27.04
CA GLU A 497 -4.11 27.66 28.09
C GLU A 497 -4.77 27.26 29.42
#